data_AF-A0A1S2LDD9-F1
#
_entry.id   AF-A0A1S2LDD9-F1
#
_cell.length_a   1.000
_cell.length_b   1.000
_cell.length_c   1.000
_cell.angle_alpha   90.00
_cell.angle_beta   90.00
_cell.angle_gamma   90.00
#
_symmetry.space_group_name_H-M   'P 1'
#
loop_
_entity.id
_entity.type
_entity.pdbx_description
1 polymer ?
#
loop_
_entity_poly.entity_id
_entity_poly.type
_entity_poly.pdbx_seq_one_letter_code
_entity_poly.pdbx_strand_id
1 'polypeptide(L)'
;MELCECSDDDTGLCGCDDQDSNHPKENKKPLEIYTFVDPLCPECWALEPILKKLKMYYGNYFKIRYLIGGKLQCCKEKKSNKDLAQSWEKTASRTGMSCDGDLWLENPISTPFAASISIKAAELQGKLIGIKYLRKLREVLFLNKQNIEDENVLIECAQNIEGLDIEEFKEDLQSEGAVKALQCDLKTTKEMSVEYFPTIVVFNDNFEDEGLMVPGLYDFDVYVNVLEQMLNEQPKKSSPMFLEDFLKEYSFVASKEIAVVYDLTIEEVEKEMKKLVLRQIVERVPVKYGTFWRYIG
;
A
#
# COMPACT_ATOMS: atom_id res chain seq x y z
N MET A 1 -3.60 -17.94 43.96
CA MET A 1 -4.44 -18.80 44.82
C MET A 1 -5.28 -17.81 45.60
N GLU A 2 -6.55 -17.55 45.29
CA GLU A 2 -7.58 -18.33 44.61
C GLU A 2 -8.25 -17.58 43.46
N LEU A 3 -8.90 -18.38 42.62
CA LEU A 3 -9.69 -18.05 41.44
C LEU A 3 -11.01 -17.41 41.86
N CYS A 4 -11.50 -16.42 41.11
CA CYS A 4 -12.89 -15.98 41.18
C CYS A 4 -13.53 -16.27 39.82
N GLU A 5 -14.53 -17.16 39.85
CA GLU A 5 -15.24 -17.73 38.72
C GLU A 5 -16.23 -16.72 38.11
N CYS A 6 -16.36 -16.80 36.79
CA CYS A 6 -17.41 -16.13 36.02
C CYS A 6 -18.80 -16.66 36.42
N SER A 7 -19.78 -15.76 36.46
CA SER A 7 -21.20 -16.12 36.33
C SER A 7 -21.82 -15.25 35.23
N ASP A 8 -22.50 -15.95 34.32
CA ASP A 8 -23.21 -15.41 33.15
C ASP A 8 -24.65 -15.00 33.49
N ASP A 9 -25.23 -14.27 32.52
CA ASP A 9 -26.62 -13.87 32.30
C ASP A 9 -27.15 -12.62 33.02
N ASP A 10 -27.32 -11.53 32.27
CA ASP A 10 -28.64 -11.27 31.66
C ASP A 10 -28.60 -10.20 30.55
N THR A 11 -29.28 -10.51 29.46
CA THR A 11 -29.42 -9.71 28.23
C THR A 11 -30.09 -8.35 28.44
N GLY A 12 -29.48 -7.29 27.91
CA GLY A 12 -30.03 -5.94 27.88
C GLY A 12 -29.78 -5.22 26.55
N LEU A 13 -30.25 -5.82 25.45
CA LEU A 13 -30.34 -5.18 24.14
C LEU A 13 -31.40 -4.06 24.20
N CYS A 14 -30.97 -2.80 24.22
CA CYS A 14 -31.84 -1.68 23.90
C CYS A 14 -31.77 -1.44 22.39
N GLY A 15 -32.84 -1.83 21.69
CA GLY A 15 -33.03 -1.54 20.27
C GLY A 15 -33.40 -0.07 20.07
N CYS A 16 -32.66 0.60 19.20
CA CYS A 16 -33.12 1.82 18.56
C CYS A 16 -33.54 1.45 17.14
N ASP A 17 -34.86 1.47 16.90
CA ASP A 17 -35.44 1.35 15.57
C ASP A 17 -35.11 2.61 14.76
N ASP A 18 -34.11 2.55 13.88
CA ASP A 18 -33.92 3.55 12.84
C ASP A 18 -34.75 3.17 11.61
N GLN A 19 -35.98 3.70 11.56
CA GLN A 19 -36.77 3.73 10.34
C GLN A 19 -36.35 4.93 9.47
N ASP A 20 -36.17 4.63 8.18
CA ASP A 20 -36.00 5.53 7.04
C ASP A 20 -34.75 6.42 7.00
N SER A 21 -33.71 5.88 6.35
CA SER A 21 -32.84 6.68 5.49
C SER A 21 -32.65 5.95 4.14
N ASN A 22 -33.17 6.58 3.09
CA ASN A 22 -33.10 6.13 1.70
C ASN A 22 -31.66 6.36 1.17
N HIS A 23 -30.68 5.69 1.77
CA HIS A 23 -29.33 5.60 1.23
C HIS A 23 -29.29 4.50 0.17
N PRO A 24 -28.65 4.71 -1.00
CA PRO A 24 -28.39 3.62 -1.91
C PRO A 24 -27.62 2.57 -1.13
N LYS A 25 -28.17 1.35 -1.00
CA LYS A 25 -27.44 0.21 -0.44
C LYS A 25 -26.14 0.12 -1.22
N GLU A 26 -25.01 0.50 -0.61
CA GLU A 26 -23.71 0.24 -1.19
C GLU A 26 -23.70 -1.25 -1.52
N ASN A 27 -23.52 -1.60 -2.80
CA ASN A 27 -23.37 -2.99 -3.19
C ASN A 27 -22.15 -3.51 -2.44
N LYS A 28 -22.41 -4.37 -1.44
CA LYS A 28 -21.37 -5.03 -0.67
C LYS A 28 -20.47 -5.77 -1.67
N LYS A 29 -19.18 -5.43 -1.65
CA LYS A 29 -18.21 -6.08 -2.53
C LYS A 29 -17.98 -7.51 -2.04
N PRO A 30 -18.00 -8.52 -2.93
CA PRO A 30 -17.97 -9.93 -2.56
C PRO A 30 -16.63 -10.41 -1.99
N LEU A 31 -15.55 -9.65 -2.19
CA LEU A 31 -14.20 -10.04 -1.78
C LEU A 31 -13.54 -9.00 -0.87
N GLU A 32 -12.63 -9.48 -0.03
CA GLU A 32 -11.73 -8.64 0.76
C GLU A 32 -10.28 -9.07 0.54
N ILE A 33 -9.44 -8.11 0.15
CA ILE A 33 -8.01 -8.31 -0.13
C ILE A 33 -7.20 -7.72 1.03
N TYR A 34 -6.43 -8.55 1.70
CA TYR A 34 -5.46 -8.16 2.71
C TYR A 34 -4.07 -8.13 2.06
N THR A 35 -3.49 -6.95 1.92
CA THR A 35 -2.16 -6.73 1.34
C THR A 35 -1.16 -6.49 2.47
N PHE A 36 -0.35 -7.49 2.76
CA PHE A 36 0.70 -7.44 3.76
C PHE A 36 1.95 -6.84 3.14
N VAL A 37 2.44 -5.75 3.71
CA VAL A 37 3.58 -5.00 3.18
C VAL A 37 4.57 -4.58 4.26
N ASP A 38 5.85 -4.55 3.88
CA ASP A 38 6.89 -3.86 4.63
C ASP A 38 7.17 -2.51 3.92
N PRO A 39 7.16 -1.36 4.63
CA PRO A 39 7.40 -0.05 4.01
C PRO A 39 8.76 0.06 3.32
N LEU A 40 9.79 -0.65 3.80
CA LEU A 40 11.15 -0.62 3.28
C LEU A 40 11.41 -1.67 2.19
N CYS A 41 10.44 -2.54 1.89
CA CYS A 41 10.64 -3.61 0.92
C CYS A 41 10.43 -3.11 -0.53
N PRO A 42 11.47 -3.15 -1.40
CA PRO A 42 11.33 -2.73 -2.79
C PRO A 42 10.39 -3.61 -3.60
N GLU A 43 10.20 -4.88 -3.22
CA GLU A 43 9.22 -5.75 -3.91
C GLU A 43 7.78 -5.35 -3.57
N CYS A 44 7.53 -4.84 -2.36
CA CYS A 44 6.23 -4.27 -2.02
C CYS A 44 5.98 -2.97 -2.79
N TRP A 45 7.01 -2.17 -3.03
CA TRP A 45 6.94 -1.00 -3.91
C TRP A 45 6.67 -1.39 -5.37
N ALA A 46 7.28 -2.47 -5.82
CA ALA A 46 7.07 -3.02 -7.15
C ALA A 46 5.69 -3.65 -7.38
N LEU A 47 4.89 -3.84 -6.32
CA LEU A 47 3.51 -4.31 -6.39
C LEU A 47 2.51 -3.19 -6.80
N GLU A 48 2.89 -1.91 -6.66
CA GLU A 48 2.01 -0.77 -6.97
C GLU A 48 1.39 -0.80 -8.38
N PRO A 49 2.14 -1.09 -9.47
CA PRO A 49 1.53 -1.20 -10.80
C PRO A 49 0.42 -2.24 -10.88
N ILE A 50 0.62 -3.39 -10.21
CA ILE A 50 -0.34 -4.50 -10.18
C ILE A 50 -1.59 -4.11 -9.40
N LEU A 51 -1.43 -3.53 -8.21
CA LEU A 51 -2.56 -3.08 -7.38
C LEU A 51 -3.38 -1.98 -8.06
N LYS A 52 -2.71 -1.03 -8.73
CA LYS A 52 -3.39 0.01 -9.52
C LYS A 52 -4.18 -0.60 -10.66
N LYS A 53 -3.60 -1.55 -11.40
CA LYS A 53 -4.30 -2.24 -12.50
C LYS A 53 -5.48 -3.07 -11.99
N LEU A 54 -5.30 -3.82 -10.89
CA LEU A 54 -6.36 -4.59 -10.25
C LEU A 54 -7.50 -3.67 -9.82
N LYS A 55 -7.19 -2.56 -9.14
CA LYS A 55 -8.20 -1.59 -8.70
C LYS A 55 -8.94 -0.96 -9.89
N MET A 56 -8.23 -0.61 -10.96
CA MET A 56 -8.83 0.02 -12.15
C MET A 56 -9.82 -0.90 -12.86
N TYR A 57 -9.48 -2.18 -13.06
CA TYR A 57 -10.31 -3.10 -13.83
C TYR A 57 -11.28 -3.93 -12.98
N TYR A 58 -10.94 -4.25 -11.74
CA TYR A 58 -11.68 -5.20 -10.89
C TYR A 58 -12.04 -4.62 -9.52
N GLY A 59 -11.79 -3.34 -9.27
CA GLY A 59 -12.01 -2.70 -7.97
C GLY A 59 -13.48 -2.71 -7.51
N ASN A 60 -14.44 -2.99 -8.38
CA ASN A 60 -15.85 -3.21 -8.02
C ASN A 60 -16.08 -4.53 -7.26
N TYR A 61 -15.18 -5.50 -7.36
CA TYR A 61 -15.32 -6.82 -6.71
C TYR A 61 -14.75 -6.87 -5.29
N PHE A 62 -13.84 -5.98 -4.92
CA PHE A 62 -13.13 -6.08 -3.64
C PHE A 62 -12.91 -4.77 -2.90
N LYS A 63 -12.73 -4.89 -1.58
CA LYS A 63 -12.07 -3.87 -0.75
C LYS A 63 -10.62 -4.31 -0.53
N ILE A 64 -9.67 -3.36 -0.55
CA ILE A 64 -8.26 -3.63 -0.23
C ILE A 64 -7.94 -3.03 1.14
N ARG A 65 -7.29 -3.80 1.99
CA ARG A 65 -6.66 -3.36 3.24
C ARG A 65 -5.15 -3.53 3.15
N TYR A 66 -4.42 -2.59 3.71
CA TYR A 66 -2.96 -2.66 3.80
C TYR A 66 -2.59 -2.92 5.26
N LEU A 67 -1.84 -3.98 5.50
CA LEU A 67 -1.34 -4.33 6.84
C LEU A 67 0.17 -4.21 6.83
N ILE A 68 0.69 -3.47 7.81
CA ILE A 68 2.12 -3.25 7.97
C ILE A 68 2.69 -4.45 8.73
N GLY A 69 3.49 -5.23 8.02
CA GLY A 69 4.25 -6.33 8.58
C GLY A 69 5.75 -6.05 8.58
N GLY A 70 6.52 -7.14 8.50
CA GLY A 70 7.97 -7.09 8.53
C GLY A 70 8.54 -7.24 9.95
N LYS A 71 9.86 -7.44 10.01
CA LYS A 71 10.56 -7.54 11.29
C LYS A 71 10.84 -6.13 11.80
N LEU A 72 10.13 -5.70 12.85
CA LEU A 72 10.36 -4.42 13.50
C LEU A 72 11.76 -4.27 14.12
N GLN A 73 12.45 -5.39 14.35
CA GLN A 73 13.80 -5.43 14.89
C GLN A 73 14.82 -5.73 13.80
N CYS A 74 15.97 -5.06 13.88
CA CYS A 74 17.13 -5.36 13.03
C CYS A 74 17.55 -6.84 13.24
N CYS A 75 17.47 -7.67 12.19
CA CYS A 75 17.85 -9.08 12.26
C CYS A 75 19.31 -9.26 12.72
N LYS A 76 19.57 -10.32 13.50
CA LYS A 76 20.93 -10.70 13.95
C LYS A 76 21.86 -11.14 12.80
N GLU A 77 21.30 -11.50 11.65
CA GLU A 77 22.00 -11.72 10.39
C GLU A 77 21.88 -10.47 9.52
N LYS A 78 22.61 -9.41 9.87
CA LYS A 78 22.60 -8.17 9.07
C LYS A 78 23.29 -8.44 7.75
N LYS A 79 22.53 -8.44 6.65
CA LYS A 79 23.10 -8.16 5.32
C LYS A 79 23.89 -6.87 5.42
N SER A 80 25.06 -6.79 4.79
CA SER A 80 25.80 -5.54 4.79
C SER A 80 25.03 -4.48 4.03
N ASN A 81 25.25 -3.20 4.33
CA ASN A 81 24.65 -2.10 3.57
C ASN A 81 24.93 -2.21 2.07
N LYS A 82 26.11 -2.74 1.70
CA LYS A 82 26.47 -3.00 0.30
C LYS A 82 25.59 -4.08 -0.33
N ASP A 83 25.29 -5.16 0.39
CA ASP A 83 24.40 -6.21 -0.10
C ASP A 83 22.96 -5.71 -0.23
N LEU A 84 22.52 -4.86 0.71
CA LEU A 84 21.20 -4.21 0.65
C LEU A 84 21.09 -3.27 -0.55
N ALA A 85 22.10 -2.41 -0.76
CA ALA A 85 22.19 -1.56 -1.94
C ALA A 85 22.07 -2.38 -3.22
N GLN A 86 22.92 -3.40 -3.40
CA GLN A 86 22.89 -4.27 -4.58
C GLN A 86 21.55 -4.99 -4.77
N SER A 87 20.91 -5.41 -3.67
CA SER A 87 19.60 -6.03 -3.72
C SER A 87 18.52 -5.07 -4.23
N TRP A 88 18.56 -3.79 -3.82
CA TRP A 88 17.63 -2.78 -4.30
C TRP A 88 17.83 -2.50 -5.79
N GLU A 89 19.07 -2.27 -6.22
CA GLU A 89 19.40 -2.05 -7.64
C GLU A 89 18.92 -3.22 -8.53
N LYS A 90 19.12 -4.47 -8.07
CA LYS A 90 18.64 -5.66 -8.78
C LYS A 90 17.10 -5.69 -8.86
N THR A 91 16.40 -5.33 -7.79
CA THR A 91 14.94 -5.26 -7.79
C THR A 91 14.43 -4.15 -8.72
N ALA A 92 15.05 -2.96 -8.71
CA ALA A 92 14.70 -1.89 -9.64
C ALA A 92 14.85 -2.33 -11.10
N SER A 93 15.98 -2.96 -11.43
CA SER A 93 16.25 -3.48 -12.78
C SER A 93 15.26 -4.58 -13.19
N ARG A 94 14.89 -5.49 -12.27
CA ARG A 94 13.97 -6.60 -12.56
C ARG A 94 12.52 -6.15 -12.73
N THR A 95 12.07 -5.21 -11.89
CA THR A 95 10.65 -4.84 -11.78
C THR A 95 10.29 -3.60 -12.59
N GLY A 96 11.27 -2.75 -12.90
CA GLY A 96 11.06 -1.44 -13.54
C GLY A 96 10.54 -0.35 -12.61
N MET A 97 10.31 -0.66 -11.33
CA MET A 97 9.98 0.34 -10.31
C MET A 97 11.26 0.81 -9.63
N SER A 98 11.60 2.09 -9.78
CA SER A 98 12.86 2.65 -9.28
C SER A 98 12.96 2.53 -7.76
N CYS A 99 14.10 2.02 -7.30
CA CYS A 99 14.58 2.17 -5.92
C CYS A 99 16.09 2.39 -5.95
N ASP A 100 16.53 3.43 -5.26
CA ASP A 100 17.94 3.83 -5.21
C ASP A 100 18.62 3.23 -3.99
N GLY A 101 19.40 2.18 -4.22
CA GLY A 101 20.17 1.47 -3.21
C GLY A 101 21.32 2.28 -2.60
N ASP A 102 21.71 3.41 -3.21
CA ASP A 102 22.78 4.27 -2.66
C ASP A 102 22.38 4.85 -1.29
N LEU A 103 21.07 4.88 -0.97
CA LEU A 103 20.56 5.14 0.38
C LEU A 103 21.32 4.34 1.45
N TRP A 104 21.57 3.06 1.22
CA TRP A 104 22.26 2.22 2.21
C TRP A 104 23.74 2.59 2.40
N LEU A 105 24.34 3.25 1.42
CA LEU A 105 25.74 3.68 1.47
C LEU A 105 25.87 5.10 2.04
N GLU A 106 24.88 5.96 1.81
CA GLU A 106 24.92 7.38 2.14
C GLU A 106 24.17 7.71 3.44
N ASN A 107 22.95 7.18 3.61
CA ASN A 107 22.04 7.51 4.72
C ASN A 107 21.19 6.28 5.13
N PRO A 108 21.83 5.21 5.65
CA PRO A 108 21.15 3.94 5.90
C PRO A 108 20.13 4.02 7.03
N ILE A 109 19.08 3.20 6.90
CA ILE A 109 18.04 3.04 7.90
C ILE A 109 18.42 1.91 8.87
N SER A 110 18.26 2.13 10.17
CA SER A 110 18.58 1.15 11.21
C SER A 110 17.44 0.17 11.48
N THR A 111 16.20 0.67 11.44
CA THR A 111 14.97 0.00 11.84
C THR A 111 13.79 0.52 11.01
N PRO A 112 12.75 -0.31 10.78
CA PRO A 112 11.54 0.14 10.10
C PRO A 112 10.49 0.73 11.07
N PHE A 113 10.78 0.83 12.37
CA PHE A 113 9.76 1.07 13.39
C PHE A 113 9.10 2.44 13.27
N ALA A 114 9.90 3.51 13.14
CA ALA A 114 9.39 4.87 13.02
C ALA A 114 8.51 5.04 11.77
N ALA A 115 8.96 4.50 10.64
CA ALA A 115 8.17 4.43 9.41
C ALA A 115 6.83 3.72 9.63
N SER A 116 6.84 2.53 10.23
CA SER A 116 5.62 1.76 10.51
C SER A 116 4.64 2.47 11.44
N ILE A 117 5.13 3.11 12.51
CA ILE A 117 4.30 3.90 13.42
C ILE A 117 3.70 5.11 12.70
N SER A 118 4.48 5.82 11.90
CA SER A 118 3.98 6.99 11.16
C SER A 118 2.87 6.64 10.16
N ILE A 119 2.93 5.47 9.54
CA ILE A 119 1.85 4.99 8.68
C ILE A 119 0.57 4.75 9.48
N LYS A 120 0.69 4.15 10.69
CA LYS A 120 -0.47 3.94 11.56
C LYS A 120 -1.02 5.25 12.11
N ALA A 121 -0.16 6.21 12.48
CA ALA A 121 -0.57 7.55 12.89
C ALA A 121 -1.41 8.25 11.79
N ALA A 122 -0.94 8.25 10.54
CA ALA A 122 -1.71 8.77 9.42
C ALA A 122 -3.02 7.98 9.18
N GLU A 123 -3.01 6.66 9.39
CA GLU A 123 -4.21 5.83 9.23
C GLU A 123 -5.28 6.06 10.29
N LEU A 124 -4.92 6.50 11.51
CA LEU A 124 -5.89 6.86 12.55
C LEU A 124 -6.83 7.98 12.12
N GLN A 125 -6.36 8.90 11.27
CA GLN A 125 -7.17 9.95 10.67
C GLN A 125 -7.97 9.47 9.43
N GLY A 126 -7.71 8.25 8.96
CA GLY A 126 -8.48 7.59 7.91
C GLY A 126 -7.66 6.66 7.04
N LYS A 127 -8.27 5.53 6.64
CA LYS A 127 -7.61 4.50 5.81
C LYS A 127 -7.03 5.03 4.51
N LEU A 128 -7.76 5.91 3.82
CA LEU A 128 -7.28 6.51 2.58
C LEU A 128 -6.11 7.47 2.81
N ILE A 129 -6.09 8.20 3.94
CA ILE A 129 -4.99 9.06 4.35
C ILE A 129 -3.74 8.21 4.63
N GLY A 130 -3.87 7.12 5.38
CA GLY A 130 -2.79 6.17 5.63
C GLY A 130 -2.19 5.59 4.34
N ILE A 131 -3.03 5.26 3.34
CA ILE A 131 -2.57 4.76 2.03
C ILE A 131 -1.80 5.86 1.26
N LYS A 132 -2.32 7.09 1.21
CA LYS A 132 -1.63 8.23 0.56
C LYS A 132 -0.29 8.51 1.25
N TYR A 133 -0.26 8.46 2.57
CA TYR A 133 0.96 8.65 3.36
C TYR A 133 1.98 7.54 3.10
N LEU A 134 1.58 6.26 3.12
CA LEU A 134 2.46 5.13 2.78
C LEU A 134 3.08 5.29 1.38
N ARG A 135 2.27 5.73 0.40
CA ARG A 135 2.76 6.02 -0.96
C ARG A 135 3.82 7.11 -0.94
N LYS A 136 3.55 8.24 -0.30
CA LYS A 136 4.49 9.38 -0.20
C LYS A 136 5.79 9.01 0.52
N LEU A 137 5.69 8.25 1.61
CA LEU A 137 6.83 7.76 2.38
C LEU A 137 7.75 6.89 1.52
N ARG A 138 7.17 6.01 0.70
CA ARG A 138 7.92 5.17 -0.24
C ARG A 138 8.56 5.97 -1.37
N GLU A 139 7.91 7.01 -1.87
CA GLU A 139 8.50 7.89 -2.87
C GLU A 139 9.78 8.54 -2.35
N VAL A 140 9.75 9.13 -1.15
CA VAL A 140 10.94 9.78 -0.59
C VAL A 140 12.05 8.77 -0.25
N LEU A 141 11.67 7.56 0.19
CA LEU A 141 12.60 6.47 0.46
C LEU A 141 13.31 6.00 -0.82
N PHE A 142 12.53 5.56 -1.81
CA PHE A 142 13.05 4.85 -2.97
C PHE A 142 13.56 5.76 -4.08
N LEU A 143 13.06 7.00 -4.17
CA LEU A 143 13.39 7.91 -5.27
C LEU A 143 14.34 9.03 -4.81
N ASN A 144 14.22 9.48 -3.56
CA ASN A 144 14.96 10.64 -3.04
C ASN A 144 16.05 10.26 -2.02
N LYS A 145 16.19 8.97 -1.69
CA LYS A 145 17.15 8.47 -0.68
C LYS A 145 17.01 9.16 0.68
N GLN A 146 15.78 9.49 1.07
CA GLN A 146 15.49 10.07 2.38
C GLN A 146 15.44 8.96 3.44
N ASN A 147 15.99 9.24 4.62
CA ASN A 147 15.93 8.32 5.75
C ASN A 147 14.59 8.48 6.48
N ILE A 148 13.72 7.49 6.32
CA ILE A 148 12.38 7.44 6.92
C ILE A 148 12.37 7.00 8.39
N GLU A 149 13.50 7.09 9.08
CA GLU A 149 13.57 7.15 10.54
C GLU A 149 13.59 8.59 11.07
N ASP A 150 13.97 9.56 10.24
CA ASP A 150 14.03 10.97 10.63
C ASP A 150 12.62 11.54 10.74
N GLU A 151 12.26 11.98 11.94
CA GLU A 151 10.96 12.58 12.25
C GLU A 151 10.64 13.77 11.32
N ASN A 152 11.63 14.56 10.91
CA ASN A 152 11.42 15.67 9.97
C ASN A 152 10.96 15.18 8.60
N VAL A 153 11.52 14.07 8.11
CA VAL A 153 11.11 13.44 6.85
C VAL A 153 9.69 12.89 6.97
N LEU A 154 9.33 12.29 8.11
CA LEU A 154 7.99 11.79 8.38
C LEU A 154 6.95 12.93 8.38
N ILE A 155 7.26 14.03 9.06
CA ILE A 155 6.41 15.22 9.11
C ILE A 155 6.29 15.88 7.73
N GLU A 156 7.39 15.99 6.98
CA GLU A 156 7.35 16.54 5.61
C GLU A 156 6.47 15.68 4.69
N CYS A 157 6.55 14.35 4.81
CA CYS A 157 5.64 13.45 4.09
C CYS A 157 4.18 13.74 4.44
N ALA A 158 3.87 13.89 5.72
CA ALA A 158 2.53 14.18 6.21
C ALA A 158 1.98 15.52 5.68
N GLN A 159 2.81 16.57 5.65
CA GLN A 159 2.45 17.90 5.12
C GLN A 159 2.03 17.89 3.65
N ASN A 160 2.46 16.87 2.90
CA ASN A 160 2.11 16.70 1.49
C ASN A 160 0.82 15.87 1.29
N ILE A 161 0.14 15.45 2.35
CA ILE A 161 -1.10 14.67 2.28
C ILE A 161 -2.31 15.56 2.52
N GLU A 162 -3.10 15.76 1.47
CA GLU A 162 -4.37 16.48 1.57
C GLU A 162 -5.32 15.79 2.56
N GLY A 163 -5.82 16.57 3.52
CA GLY A 163 -6.79 16.12 4.54
C GLY A 163 -6.18 15.53 5.81
N LEU A 164 -4.86 15.47 5.93
CA LEU A 164 -4.16 15.03 7.14
C LEU A 164 -3.90 16.24 8.07
N ASP A 165 -4.35 16.16 9.32
CA ASP A 165 -4.03 17.11 10.39
C ASP A 165 -2.62 16.85 10.94
N ILE A 166 -1.74 17.83 10.73
CA ILE A 166 -0.32 17.71 11.05
C ILE A 166 -0.06 17.72 12.56
N GLU A 167 -0.85 18.44 13.34
CA GLU A 167 -0.64 18.50 14.78
C GLU A 167 -1.13 17.19 15.43
N GLU A 168 -2.29 16.69 15.03
CA GLU A 168 -2.77 15.37 15.47
C GLU A 168 -1.81 14.26 15.03
N PHE A 169 -1.26 14.33 13.81
CA PHE A 169 -0.28 13.35 13.33
C PHE A 169 0.99 13.33 14.20
N LYS A 170 1.54 14.50 14.57
CA LYS A 170 2.72 14.59 15.45
C LYS A 170 2.45 14.02 16.83
N GLU A 171 1.26 14.26 17.39
CA GLU A 171 0.84 13.65 18.65
C GLU A 171 0.75 12.12 18.52
N ASP A 172 0.19 11.63 17.41
CA ASP A 172 0.02 10.20 17.14
C ASP A 172 1.31 9.44 16.86
N LEU A 173 2.38 10.10 16.42
CA LEU A 173 3.69 9.46 16.29
C LEU A 173 4.20 8.84 17.59
N GLN A 174 3.73 9.34 18.75
CA GLN A 174 4.09 8.84 20.06
C GLN A 174 2.88 8.25 20.83
N SER A 175 1.71 8.12 20.17
CA SER A 175 0.50 7.67 20.86
C SER A 175 0.46 6.15 21.04
N GLU A 176 -0.17 5.72 22.14
CA GLU A 176 -0.49 4.31 22.32
C GLU A 176 -1.43 3.78 21.23
N GLY A 177 -2.23 4.67 20.61
CA GLY A 177 -3.15 4.33 19.53
C GLY A 177 -2.41 3.79 18.31
N ALA A 178 -1.41 4.52 17.82
CA ALA A 178 -0.61 4.11 16.67
C ALA A 178 0.19 2.83 16.98
N VAL A 179 0.72 2.70 18.19
CA VAL A 179 1.44 1.49 18.65
C VAL A 179 0.50 0.28 18.68
N LYS A 180 -0.70 0.41 19.24
CA LYS A 180 -1.70 -0.68 19.28
C LYS A 180 -2.16 -1.06 17.88
N ALA A 181 -2.38 -0.09 16.99
CA ALA A 181 -2.73 -0.34 15.59
C ALA A 181 -1.63 -1.15 14.88
N LEU A 182 -0.35 -0.80 15.07
CA LEU A 182 0.77 -1.57 14.52
C LEU A 182 0.84 -2.99 15.11
N GLN A 183 0.61 -3.13 16.42
CA GLN A 183 0.59 -4.44 17.07
C GLN A 183 -0.54 -5.33 16.55
N CYS A 184 -1.72 -4.74 16.26
CA CYS A 184 -2.82 -5.45 15.61
C CYS A 184 -2.40 -5.97 14.23
N ASP A 185 -1.79 -5.14 13.38
CA ASP A 185 -1.30 -5.59 12.07
C ASP A 185 -0.31 -6.75 12.17
N LEU A 186 0.64 -6.67 13.10
CA LEU A 186 1.64 -7.72 13.32
C LEU A 186 1.03 -9.00 13.89
N LYS A 187 0.01 -8.87 14.73
CA LYS A 187 -0.75 -10.01 15.25
C LYS A 187 -1.50 -10.69 14.10
N THR A 188 -2.24 -9.94 13.29
CA THR A 188 -2.96 -10.48 12.12
C THR A 188 -2.01 -11.12 11.11
N THR A 189 -0.84 -10.51 10.87
CA THR A 189 0.22 -11.08 10.01
C THR A 189 0.63 -12.48 10.50
N LYS A 190 0.79 -12.67 11.82
CA LYS A 190 1.13 -13.97 12.42
C LYS A 190 -0.03 -14.96 12.38
N GLU A 191 -1.24 -14.50 12.69
CA GLU A 191 -2.46 -15.32 12.67
C GLU A 191 -2.76 -15.87 11.27
N MET A 192 -2.49 -15.08 10.23
CA MET A 192 -2.62 -15.50 8.84
C MET A 192 -1.36 -16.21 8.30
N SER A 193 -0.39 -16.55 9.16
CA SER A 193 0.85 -17.25 8.80
C SER A 193 1.65 -16.60 7.65
N VAL A 194 1.66 -15.26 7.59
CA VAL A 194 2.40 -14.51 6.57
C VAL A 194 3.87 -14.39 6.97
N GLU A 195 4.75 -15.03 6.22
CA GLU A 195 6.20 -15.05 6.47
C GLU A 195 7.01 -14.14 5.54
N TYR A 196 6.44 -13.75 4.38
CA TYR A 196 7.13 -13.02 3.31
C TYR A 196 6.35 -11.77 2.88
N PHE A 197 7.05 -10.78 2.33
CA PHE A 197 6.46 -9.52 1.88
C PHE A 197 6.92 -9.20 0.45
N PRO A 198 6.01 -8.77 -0.45
CA PRO A 198 4.58 -8.61 -0.22
C PRO A 198 3.87 -9.97 -0.13
N THR A 199 2.71 -10.02 0.55
CA THR A 199 1.78 -11.15 0.46
C THR A 199 0.37 -10.60 0.30
N ILE A 200 -0.42 -11.16 -0.61
CA ILE A 200 -1.84 -10.87 -0.78
C ILE A 200 -2.64 -12.07 -0.28
N VAL A 201 -3.62 -11.84 0.58
CA VAL A 201 -4.62 -12.85 0.97
C VAL A 201 -5.99 -12.37 0.54
N VAL A 202 -6.74 -13.20 -0.17
CA VAL A 202 -8.08 -12.88 -0.67
C VAL A 202 -9.09 -13.75 0.05
N PHE A 203 -10.09 -13.11 0.66
CA PHE A 203 -11.25 -13.76 1.26
C PHE A 203 -12.49 -13.45 0.44
N ASN A 204 -13.44 -14.39 0.38
CA ASN A 204 -14.78 -14.15 -0.13
C ASN A 204 -15.75 -13.89 1.04
N ASP A 205 -17.02 -13.70 0.72
CA ASP A 205 -18.07 -13.46 1.70
C ASP A 205 -18.53 -14.72 2.48
N ASN A 206 -18.04 -15.91 2.11
CA ASN A 206 -18.38 -17.15 2.79
C ASN A 206 -17.35 -17.44 3.90
N PHE A 207 -17.78 -17.36 5.16
CA PHE A 207 -16.90 -17.55 6.32
C PHE A 207 -16.38 -18.98 6.48
N GLU A 208 -16.98 -19.96 5.79
CA GLU A 208 -16.52 -21.35 5.78
C GLU A 208 -15.37 -21.58 4.79
N ASP A 209 -15.21 -20.70 3.81
CA ASP A 209 -14.17 -20.84 2.79
C ASP A 209 -12.83 -20.30 3.32
N GLU A 210 -11.76 -21.05 3.04
CA GLU A 210 -10.41 -20.59 3.34
C GLU A 210 -9.99 -19.46 2.39
N GLY A 211 -9.22 -18.49 2.90
CA GLY A 211 -8.65 -17.43 2.08
C GLY A 211 -7.51 -17.96 1.19
N LEU A 212 -7.41 -17.44 -0.03
CA LEU A 212 -6.31 -17.76 -0.93
C LEU A 212 -5.14 -16.79 -0.73
N MET A 213 -3.96 -17.35 -0.43
CA MET A 213 -2.72 -16.61 -0.21
C MET A 213 -1.80 -16.63 -1.44
N VAL A 214 -1.25 -15.47 -1.79
CA VAL A 214 -0.24 -15.28 -2.84
C VAL A 214 1.01 -14.66 -2.21
N PRO A 215 2.02 -15.46 -1.83
CA PRO A 215 3.24 -14.97 -1.19
C PRO A 215 4.27 -14.50 -2.23
N GLY A 216 4.54 -13.20 -2.27
CA GLY A 216 5.51 -12.58 -3.16
C GLY A 216 4.90 -11.75 -4.29
N LEU A 217 5.77 -11.30 -5.19
CA LEU A 217 5.42 -10.50 -6.35
C LEU A 217 5.28 -11.39 -7.59
N TYR A 218 4.08 -11.43 -8.15
CA TYR A 218 3.75 -12.19 -9.35
C TYR A 218 3.25 -11.30 -10.48
N ASP A 219 3.07 -11.88 -11.66
CA ASP A 219 2.44 -11.22 -12.79
C ASP A 219 0.94 -11.02 -12.56
N PHE A 220 0.37 -10.02 -13.24
CA PHE A 220 -1.03 -9.60 -13.07
C PHE A 220 -2.04 -10.75 -13.18
N ASP A 221 -1.81 -11.67 -14.12
CA ASP A 221 -2.73 -12.78 -14.40
C ASP A 221 -2.86 -13.75 -13.23
N VAL A 222 -1.83 -13.89 -12.38
CA VAL A 222 -1.92 -14.71 -11.16
C VAL A 222 -3.00 -14.16 -10.23
N TYR A 223 -3.05 -12.85 -10.06
CA TYR A 223 -4.05 -12.22 -9.20
C TYR A 223 -5.46 -12.28 -9.82
N VAL A 224 -5.58 -12.19 -11.14
CA VAL A 224 -6.88 -12.37 -11.83
C VAL A 224 -7.39 -13.80 -11.65
N ASN A 225 -6.51 -14.81 -11.77
CA ASN A 225 -6.88 -16.21 -11.53
C ASN A 225 -7.35 -16.44 -10.09
N VAL A 226 -6.75 -15.75 -9.11
CA VAL A 226 -7.22 -15.80 -7.72
C VAL A 226 -8.61 -15.18 -7.59
N LEU A 227 -8.87 -14.03 -8.23
CA LEU A 227 -10.22 -13.43 -8.24
C LEU A 227 -11.25 -14.38 -8.88
N GLU A 228 -10.91 -15.03 -10.00
CA GLU A 228 -11.78 -16.02 -10.65
C GLU A 228 -12.11 -17.19 -9.71
N GLN A 229 -11.11 -17.76 -9.05
CA GLN A 229 -11.32 -18.86 -8.10
C GLN A 229 -12.21 -18.42 -6.93
N MET A 230 -11.94 -17.26 -6.34
CA MET A 230 -12.73 -16.76 -5.20
C MET A 230 -14.16 -16.39 -5.56
N LEU A 231 -14.42 -16.01 -6.82
CA LEU A 231 -15.76 -15.66 -7.32
C LEU A 231 -16.51 -16.86 -7.91
N ASN A 232 -15.82 -17.97 -8.18
CA ASN A 232 -16.34 -19.11 -8.95
C ASN A 232 -16.86 -18.73 -10.35
N GLU A 233 -16.37 -17.62 -10.91
CA GLU A 233 -16.69 -17.16 -12.25
C GLU A 233 -15.60 -16.22 -12.78
N GLN A 234 -15.54 -16.07 -14.10
CA GLN A 234 -14.62 -15.14 -14.76
C GLN A 234 -15.04 -13.69 -14.49
N PRO A 235 -14.25 -12.88 -13.74
CA PRO A 235 -14.62 -11.51 -13.43
C PRO A 235 -14.53 -10.64 -14.69
N LYS A 236 -15.52 -9.77 -14.89
CA LYS A 236 -15.55 -8.86 -16.03
C LYS A 236 -14.73 -7.61 -15.74
N LYS A 237 -13.84 -7.25 -16.66
CA LYS A 237 -13.09 -5.99 -16.59
C LYS A 237 -14.04 -4.80 -16.69
N SER A 238 -13.88 -3.84 -15.79
CA SER A 238 -14.47 -2.51 -15.88
C SER A 238 -13.82 -1.71 -17.01
N SER A 239 -14.53 -0.69 -17.52
CA SER A 239 -13.93 0.23 -18.49
C SER A 239 -12.79 1.03 -17.82
N PRO A 240 -11.62 1.14 -18.47
CA PRO A 240 -10.51 1.88 -17.89
C PRO A 240 -10.80 3.39 -17.88
N MET A 241 -10.26 4.09 -16.90
CA MET A 241 -10.27 5.56 -16.88
C MET A 241 -9.30 6.12 -17.93
N PHE A 242 -9.54 7.33 -18.43
CA PHE A 242 -8.60 7.99 -19.33
C PHE A 242 -7.28 8.30 -18.62
N LEU A 243 -6.18 8.35 -19.39
CA LEU A 243 -4.84 8.55 -18.85
C LEU A 243 -4.72 9.85 -18.04
N GLU A 244 -5.32 10.94 -18.49
CA GLU A 244 -5.30 12.22 -17.77
C GLU A 244 -6.03 12.14 -16.42
N ASP A 245 -7.16 11.42 -16.36
CA ASP A 245 -7.89 11.19 -15.10
C ASP A 245 -7.07 10.31 -14.15
N PHE A 246 -6.35 9.30 -14.68
CA PHE A 246 -5.46 8.46 -13.88
C PHE A 246 -4.30 9.27 -13.29
N LEU A 247 -3.72 10.16 -14.09
CA LEU A 247 -2.65 11.05 -13.63
C LEU A 247 -3.15 12.01 -12.55
N LYS A 248 -4.36 12.54 -12.70
CA LYS A 248 -5.00 13.39 -11.69
C LYS A 248 -5.25 12.64 -10.38
N GLU A 249 -5.86 11.47 -10.45
CA GLU A 249 -6.18 10.63 -9.28
C GLU A 249 -4.93 10.25 -8.49
N TYR A 250 -3.86 9.83 -9.17
CA TYR A 250 -2.66 9.33 -8.51
C TYR A 250 -1.57 10.38 -8.30
N SER A 251 -1.67 11.55 -8.93
CA SER A 251 -0.79 12.73 -8.85
C SER A 251 0.69 12.53 -9.19
N PHE A 252 1.32 11.39 -8.86
CA PHE A 252 2.72 11.09 -9.14
C PHE A 252 2.91 9.60 -9.43
N VAL A 253 3.23 9.27 -10.69
CA VAL A 253 3.26 7.87 -11.18
C VAL A 253 4.47 7.56 -12.04
N ALA A 254 4.97 6.33 -11.97
CA ALA A 254 6.06 5.86 -12.81
C ALA A 254 5.60 5.57 -14.25
N SER A 255 6.50 5.70 -15.22
CA SER A 255 6.27 5.14 -16.58
C SER A 255 5.90 3.66 -16.52
N LYS A 256 6.50 2.91 -15.59
CA LYS A 256 6.20 1.49 -15.38
C LYS A 256 4.78 1.24 -14.88
N GLU A 257 4.25 2.12 -14.03
CA GLU A 257 2.87 2.01 -13.54
C GLU A 257 1.88 2.21 -14.68
N ILE A 258 2.06 3.26 -15.49
CA ILE A 258 1.21 3.53 -16.66
C ILE A 258 1.30 2.37 -17.66
N ALA A 259 2.51 1.89 -17.95
CA ALA A 259 2.75 0.79 -18.88
C ALA A 259 1.97 -0.47 -18.48
N VAL A 260 2.05 -0.86 -17.20
CA VAL A 260 1.33 -2.04 -16.69
C VAL A 260 -0.19 -1.83 -16.74
N VAL A 261 -0.65 -0.68 -16.23
CA VAL A 261 -2.08 -0.37 -16.09
C VAL A 261 -2.79 -0.32 -17.46
N TYR A 262 -2.14 0.25 -18.48
CA TYR A 262 -2.73 0.45 -19.81
C TYR A 262 -2.27 -0.57 -20.86
N ASP A 263 -1.51 -1.60 -20.47
CA ASP A 263 -0.96 -2.60 -21.39
C ASP A 263 -0.12 -1.98 -22.51
N LEU A 264 0.71 -0.98 -22.15
CA LEU A 264 1.60 -0.26 -23.04
C LEU A 264 3.06 -0.64 -22.80
N THR A 265 3.87 -0.49 -23.84
CA THR A 265 5.34 -0.48 -23.71
C THR A 265 5.80 0.82 -23.05
N ILE A 266 7.01 0.82 -22.46
CA ILE A 266 7.62 2.04 -21.90
C ILE A 266 7.78 3.12 -22.97
N GLU A 267 8.08 2.75 -24.22
CA GLU A 267 8.22 3.68 -25.33
C GLU A 267 6.91 4.38 -25.70
N GLU A 268 5.80 3.64 -25.71
CA GLU A 268 4.47 4.18 -25.92
C GLU A 268 4.07 5.14 -24.79
N VAL A 269 4.34 4.77 -23.53
CA VAL A 269 4.13 5.67 -22.39
C VAL A 269 4.93 6.95 -22.54
N GLU A 270 6.24 6.87 -22.80
CA GLU A 270 7.08 8.06 -22.99
C GLU A 270 6.57 8.95 -24.15
N LYS A 271 6.05 8.37 -25.22
CA LYS A 271 5.44 9.12 -26.33
C LYS A 271 4.19 9.87 -25.90
N GLU A 272 3.27 9.22 -25.19
CA GLU A 272 2.04 9.86 -24.70
C GLU A 272 2.34 10.93 -23.64
N MET A 273 3.23 10.63 -22.70
CA MET A 273 3.58 11.56 -21.63
C MET A 273 4.32 12.79 -22.15
N LYS A 274 5.15 12.68 -23.19
CA LYS A 274 5.75 13.86 -23.87
C LYS A 274 4.70 14.80 -24.45
N LYS A 275 3.59 14.29 -24.99
CA LYS A 275 2.48 15.14 -25.47
C LYS A 275 1.85 15.90 -24.30
N LEU A 276 1.69 15.25 -23.15
CA LEU A 276 1.13 15.88 -21.94
C LEU A 276 2.09 16.92 -21.33
N VAL A 277 3.40 16.70 -21.39
CA VAL A 277 4.41 17.72 -21.03
C VAL A 277 4.28 18.96 -21.92
N LEU A 278 4.16 18.79 -23.25
CA LEU A 278 3.98 19.91 -24.19
C LEU A 278 2.69 20.70 -23.94
N ARG A 279 1.67 20.04 -23.38
CA ARG A 279 0.40 20.63 -22.96
C ARG A 279 0.42 21.20 -21.54
N GLN A 280 1.54 21.11 -20.81
CA GLN A 280 1.70 21.54 -19.42
C GLN A 280 0.73 20.85 -18.44
N ILE A 281 0.39 19.58 -18.71
CA ILE A 281 -0.49 18.78 -17.83
C ILE A 281 0.33 17.97 -16.82
N VAL A 282 1.55 17.58 -17.21
CA VAL A 282 2.47 16.83 -16.36
C VAL A 282 3.88 17.39 -16.41
N GLU A 283 4.59 17.26 -15.30
CA GLU A 283 6.02 17.44 -15.18
C GLU A 283 6.74 16.09 -15.28
N ARG A 284 7.84 16.06 -16.05
CA ARG A 284 8.71 14.89 -16.16
C ARG A 284 9.74 14.91 -15.03
N VAL A 285 9.78 13.83 -14.24
CA VAL A 285 10.69 13.67 -13.10
C VAL A 285 11.59 12.45 -13.33
N PRO A 286 12.81 12.62 -13.90
CA PRO A 286 13.76 11.53 -14.04
C PRO A 286 14.21 11.01 -12.67
N VAL A 287 14.33 9.68 -12.54
CA VAL A 287 14.85 9.00 -11.35
C VAL A 287 15.96 8.04 -11.77
N LYS A 288 16.66 7.40 -10.81
CA LYS A 288 17.78 6.49 -11.12
C LYS A 288 17.41 5.41 -12.14
N TYR A 289 16.21 4.84 -12.01
CA TYR A 289 15.67 3.84 -12.93
C TYR A 289 14.34 4.29 -13.55
N GLY A 290 14.43 4.93 -14.72
CA GLY A 290 13.26 5.34 -15.49
C GLY A 290 12.77 6.75 -15.15
N THR A 291 11.47 6.97 -15.33
CA THR A 291 10.84 8.29 -15.22
C THR A 291 9.57 8.22 -14.39
N PHE A 292 9.34 9.20 -13.53
CA PHE A 292 8.06 9.48 -12.91
C PHE A 292 7.43 10.74 -13.52
N TRP A 293 6.12 10.85 -13.41
CA TRP A 293 5.34 11.93 -13.98
C TRP A 293 4.46 12.52 -12.89
N ARG A 294 4.62 13.82 -12.65
CA ARG A 294 3.80 14.58 -11.69
C ARG A 294 2.70 15.30 -12.44
N TYR A 295 1.46 15.11 -12.03
CA TYR A 295 0.34 15.89 -12.52
C TYR A 295 0.42 17.32 -11.98
N ILE A 296 0.26 18.31 -12.87
CA ILE A 296 0.33 19.74 -12.54
C ILE A 296 -0.88 20.53 -13.09
N GLY A 297 -1.83 19.82 -13.72
CA GLY A 297 -3.01 20.40 -14.36
C GLY A 297 -4.21 20.60 -13.44
#